data_AF-A0A967LAC2-F1
#
_entry.id   AF-A0A967LAC2-F1
#
_cell.length_a   1.000
_cell.length_b   1.000
_cell.length_c   1.000
_cell.angle_alpha   90.00
_cell.angle_beta   90.00
_cell.angle_gamma   90.00
#
_symmetry.space_group_name_H-M   'P 1'
#
loop_
_entity.id
_entity.type
_entity.pdbx_description
1 polymer ?
#
loop_
_entity_poly.entity_id
_entity_poly.type
_entity_poly.pdbx_seq_one_letter_code
_entity_poly.pdbx_strand_id
1 'polypeptide(L)'
;PSGGGPAGAHSPANCFATNISGEYGLDAEVWLRSPAIDLTTAGGATLSFFQFTDIEEGFDFGTVKVLDAADNSELAEIETAIDGVTPDWEQVRKPMPAGALGKSIVLEFRFVSDDIQAFAGWYLDDVTVTVP
;
A
#
# COMPACT_ATOMS: atom_id res chain seq x y z
N PRO A 1 -11.88 8.72 -8.17
CA PRO A 1 -11.24 9.77 -7.32
C PRO A 1 -11.76 11.15 -7.72
N SER A 2 -11.90 12.09 -6.78
CA SER A 2 -12.37 13.45 -7.07
C SER A 2 -11.53 14.56 -6.43
N GLY A 3 -10.47 14.22 -5.69
CA GLY A 3 -9.72 15.12 -4.82
C GLY A 3 -8.32 15.53 -5.31
N GLY A 4 -8.06 15.55 -6.61
CA GLY A 4 -6.74 15.89 -7.17
C GLY A 4 -5.83 14.70 -7.47
N GLY A 5 -6.21 13.48 -7.06
CA GLY A 5 -5.53 12.24 -7.43
C GLY A 5 -5.81 11.78 -8.87
N PRO A 6 -5.66 10.48 -9.19
CA PRO A 6 -5.78 10.00 -10.56
C PRO A 6 -7.21 10.19 -11.11
N ALA A 7 -7.34 10.35 -12.43
CA ALA A 7 -8.63 10.66 -13.08
C ALA A 7 -9.73 9.61 -12.82
N GLY A 8 -9.35 8.39 -12.44
CA GLY A 8 -10.22 7.26 -12.15
C GLY A 8 -9.48 6.19 -11.33
N ALA A 9 -10.22 5.17 -10.91
CA ALA A 9 -9.60 3.90 -10.51
C ALA A 9 -8.82 3.32 -11.70
N HIS A 10 -7.74 2.58 -11.43
CA HIS A 10 -7.02 1.88 -12.49
C HIS A 10 -7.94 0.84 -13.15
N SER A 11 -8.64 0.06 -12.33
CA SER A 11 -9.70 -0.86 -12.75
C SER A 11 -11.06 -0.37 -12.23
N PRO A 12 -11.91 0.24 -13.07
CA PRO A 12 -13.20 0.76 -12.63
C PRO A 12 -14.09 -0.32 -11.97
N ALA A 13 -14.86 0.01 -10.94
CA ALA A 13 -15.19 1.36 -10.48
C ALA A 13 -14.46 1.83 -9.22
N ASN A 14 -13.67 0.97 -8.58
CA ASN A 14 -13.22 1.20 -7.20
C ASN A 14 -11.70 1.15 -7.11
N CYS A 15 -11.14 2.02 -6.28
CA CYS A 15 -9.78 1.93 -5.78
C CYS A 15 -9.78 2.36 -4.31
N PHE A 16 -8.65 2.16 -3.63
CA PHE A 16 -8.42 2.70 -2.30
C PHE A 16 -7.57 3.98 -2.38
N ALA A 17 -7.76 4.85 -1.40
CA ALA A 17 -6.98 6.06 -1.25
C ALA A 17 -6.90 6.44 0.23
N THR A 18 -5.82 7.10 0.62
CA THR A 18 -5.70 7.77 1.93
C THR A 18 -6.89 8.70 2.20
N ASN A 19 -7.30 9.48 1.19
CA ASN A 19 -8.60 10.15 1.14
C ASN A 19 -9.13 10.16 -0.31
N ILE A 20 -10.21 9.41 -0.58
CA ILE A 20 -10.75 9.27 -1.95
C ILE A 20 -11.37 10.57 -2.52
N SER A 21 -11.69 11.51 -1.61
CA SER A 21 -12.49 12.70 -1.89
C SER A 21 -11.71 14.02 -1.81
N GLY A 22 -10.44 13.99 -1.40
CA GLY A 22 -9.61 15.17 -1.16
C GLY A 22 -8.18 14.79 -0.81
N GLU A 23 -7.43 15.75 -0.30
CA GLU A 23 -6.07 15.56 0.23
C GLU A 23 -6.09 14.71 1.51
N TYR A 24 -4.96 14.08 1.86
CA TYR A 24 -4.84 13.44 3.18
C TYR A 24 -4.84 14.48 4.31
N GLY A 25 -5.07 14.02 5.55
CA GLY A 25 -5.01 14.90 6.72
C GLY A 25 -3.59 15.05 7.23
N LEU A 26 -3.30 16.18 7.87
CA LEU A 26 -2.07 16.39 8.65
C LEU A 26 -2.04 15.45 9.87
N ASP A 27 -0.85 15.11 10.35
CA ASP A 27 -0.61 14.16 11.44
C ASP A 27 -1.36 12.83 11.25
N ALA A 28 -1.60 12.42 10.00
CA ALA A 28 -2.35 11.22 9.71
C ALA A 28 -1.49 9.99 9.99
N GLU A 29 -2.10 8.99 10.64
CA GLU A 29 -1.59 7.63 10.69
C GLU A 29 -2.73 6.70 10.31
N VAL A 30 -2.70 6.22 9.07
CA VAL A 30 -3.75 5.38 8.52
C VAL A 30 -3.16 4.12 7.90
N TRP A 31 -3.95 3.04 7.90
CA TRP A 31 -3.56 1.79 7.27
C TRP A 31 -4.74 1.09 6.60
N LEU A 32 -4.44 0.45 5.48
CA LEU A 32 -5.31 -0.53 4.84
C LEU A 32 -4.69 -1.91 5.03
N ARG A 33 -5.48 -2.85 5.56
CA ARG A 33 -5.06 -4.23 5.75
C ARG A 33 -5.89 -5.18 4.89
N SER A 34 -5.23 -6.14 4.26
CA SER A 34 -5.91 -7.24 3.58
C SER A 34 -6.58 -8.20 4.58
N PRO A 35 -7.52 -9.04 4.13
CA PRO A 35 -7.80 -10.30 4.81
C PRO A 35 -6.54 -11.17 4.95
N ALA A 36 -6.62 -12.22 5.76
CA ALA A 36 -5.55 -13.20 5.87
C ALA A 36 -5.30 -13.90 4.52
N ILE A 37 -4.02 -14.00 4.14
CA ILE A 37 -3.55 -14.68 2.93
C ILE A 37 -2.76 -15.90 3.38
N ASP A 38 -3.14 -17.07 2.89
CA ASP A 38 -2.47 -18.32 3.24
C ASP A 38 -1.25 -18.57 2.34
N LEU A 39 -0.05 -18.44 2.92
CA LEU A 39 1.23 -18.80 2.28
C LEU A 39 1.88 -19.99 2.99
N THR A 40 1.14 -20.77 3.78
CA THR A 40 1.69 -21.86 4.62
C THR A 40 2.39 -22.95 3.81
N THR A 41 1.99 -23.17 2.56
CA THR A 41 2.62 -24.14 1.64
C THR A 41 3.42 -23.48 0.53
N ALA A 42 3.55 -22.15 0.53
CA ALA A 42 4.20 -21.43 -0.56
C ALA A 42 5.73 -21.46 -0.41
N GLY A 43 6.41 -21.98 -1.44
CA GLY A 43 7.87 -21.89 -1.56
C GLY A 43 8.37 -20.54 -2.07
N GLY A 44 7.45 -19.70 -2.55
CA GLY A 44 7.67 -18.34 -3.03
C GLY A 44 6.32 -17.67 -3.29
N ALA A 45 6.30 -16.34 -3.28
CA ALA A 45 5.12 -15.55 -3.62
C ALA A 45 5.56 -14.20 -4.20
N THR A 46 4.69 -13.53 -4.94
CA THR A 46 4.89 -12.18 -5.46
C THR A 46 3.69 -11.31 -5.15
N LEU A 47 3.94 -10.14 -4.57
CA LEU A 47 2.96 -9.07 -4.46
C LEU A 47 2.98 -8.23 -5.75
N SER A 48 1.81 -7.95 -6.29
CA SER A 48 1.61 -7.01 -7.40
C SER A 48 0.43 -6.10 -7.09
N PHE A 49 0.55 -4.82 -7.36
CA PHE A 49 -0.54 -3.85 -7.25
C PHE A 49 -0.28 -2.67 -8.18
N PHE A 50 -1.30 -1.85 -8.39
CA PHE A 50 -1.14 -0.53 -9.01
C PHE A 50 -1.19 0.55 -7.95
N GLN A 51 -0.35 1.56 -8.10
CA GLN A 51 -0.35 2.73 -7.24
C GLN A 51 -0.33 4.03 -8.04
N PHE A 52 -0.85 5.08 -7.41
CA PHE A 52 -0.58 6.47 -7.77
C PHE A 52 -0.18 7.20 -6.49
N THR A 53 0.84 8.04 -6.56
CA THR A 53 1.29 8.85 -5.43
C THR A 53 1.20 10.34 -5.75
N ASP A 54 0.81 11.10 -4.75
CA ASP A 54 1.00 12.55 -4.64
C ASP A 54 1.19 12.82 -3.15
N ILE A 55 2.42 12.63 -2.68
CA ILE A 55 2.83 12.59 -1.27
C ILE A 55 3.97 13.59 -1.09
N GLU A 56 4.04 14.26 0.06
CA GLU A 56 5.12 15.22 0.31
C GLU A 56 6.48 14.52 0.36
N GLU A 57 7.34 14.83 -0.61
CA GLU A 57 8.65 14.21 -0.75
C GLU A 57 9.57 14.55 0.43
N GLY A 58 10.06 13.52 1.12
CA GLY A 58 10.99 13.66 2.24
C GLY A 58 10.37 13.91 3.62
N PHE A 59 9.04 14.03 3.72
CA PHE A 59 8.33 14.30 4.98
C PHE A 59 7.25 13.26 5.27
N ASP A 60 6.50 12.87 4.25
CA ASP A 60 5.37 11.95 4.36
C ASP A 60 5.66 10.65 3.64
N PHE A 61 5.20 9.52 4.18
CA PHE A 61 5.62 8.23 3.66
C PHE A 61 4.52 7.16 3.70
N GLY A 62 4.40 6.47 2.57
CA GLY A 62 3.81 5.15 2.47
C GLY A 62 4.82 4.04 2.81
N THR A 63 4.33 2.97 3.42
CA THR A 63 5.08 1.75 3.70
C THR A 63 4.21 0.52 3.45
N VAL A 64 4.75 -0.48 2.77
CA VAL A 64 4.11 -1.79 2.58
C VAL A 64 4.75 -2.79 3.54
N LYS A 65 3.94 -3.36 4.44
CA LYS A 65 4.37 -4.34 5.45
C LYS A 65 3.69 -5.69 5.26
N VAL A 66 4.36 -6.72 5.77
CA VAL A 66 3.77 -8.04 5.98
C VAL A 66 3.66 -8.28 7.48
N LEU A 67 2.45 -8.60 7.92
CA LEU A 67 2.14 -8.90 9.31
C LEU A 67 1.77 -10.37 9.46
N ASP A 68 1.97 -10.93 10.66
CA ASP A 68 1.50 -12.26 11.01
C ASP A 68 -0.03 -12.21 11.17
N ALA A 69 -0.76 -13.08 10.47
CA ALA A 69 -2.22 -13.06 10.52
C ALA A 69 -2.79 -13.44 11.91
N ALA A 70 -1.97 -14.05 12.78
CA ALA A 70 -2.41 -14.44 14.12
C ALA A 70 -2.56 -13.25 15.08
N ASP A 71 -1.66 -12.26 15.01
CA ASP A 71 -1.58 -11.17 15.98
C ASP A 71 -1.24 -9.79 15.40
N ASN A 72 -1.08 -9.68 14.08
CA ASN A 72 -0.60 -8.50 13.37
C ASN A 72 0.81 -8.02 13.76
N SER A 73 1.64 -8.88 14.36
CA SER A 73 3.05 -8.57 14.55
C SER A 73 3.75 -8.42 13.20
N GLU A 74 4.66 -7.46 13.10
CA GLU A 74 5.42 -7.23 11.86
C GLU A 74 6.37 -8.39 11.58
N LEU A 75 6.25 -8.96 10.37
CA LEU A 75 7.15 -10.00 9.87
C LEU A 75 8.26 -9.42 9.01
N ALA A 76 7.93 -8.42 8.18
CA ALA A 76 8.86 -7.73 7.30
C ALA A 76 8.25 -6.45 6.71
N GLU A 77 9.12 -5.55 6.23
CA GLU A 77 8.76 -4.46 5.32
C GLU A 77 9.14 -4.85 3.88
N ILE A 78 8.21 -4.66 2.95
CA ILE A 78 8.42 -4.90 1.51
C ILE A 78 9.03 -3.67 0.85
N GLU A 79 8.50 -2.50 1.20
CA GLU A 79 8.91 -1.21 0.64
C GLU A 79 8.58 -0.12 1.64
N THR A 80 9.51 0.81 1.82
CA THR A 80 9.43 1.93 2.76
C THR A 80 9.74 3.22 2.02
N ALA A 81 9.43 4.36 2.65
CA ALA A 81 9.70 5.69 2.12
C ALA A 81 9.08 5.91 0.72
N ILE A 82 7.84 5.48 0.53
CA ILE A 82 7.07 5.76 -0.68
C ILE A 82 6.54 7.19 -0.57
N ASP A 83 7.06 8.09 -1.39
CA ASP A 83 6.71 9.50 -1.42
C ASP A 83 6.69 10.07 -2.85
N GLY A 84 6.53 11.39 -2.97
CA GLY A 84 6.56 12.08 -4.25
C GLY A 84 5.31 11.88 -5.11
N VAL A 85 5.44 12.25 -6.38
CA VAL A 85 4.33 12.26 -7.35
C VAL A 85 4.58 11.35 -8.55
N THR A 86 3.59 10.51 -8.89
CA THR A 86 3.58 9.76 -10.15
C THR A 86 2.71 10.47 -11.20
N PRO A 87 3.07 10.43 -12.49
CA PRO A 87 2.29 11.09 -13.54
C PRO A 87 0.97 10.37 -13.85
N ASP A 88 0.87 9.07 -13.57
CA ASP A 88 -0.32 8.22 -13.71
C ASP A 88 -0.16 6.99 -12.79
N TRP A 89 -1.11 6.06 -12.85
CA TRP A 89 -1.00 4.75 -12.23
C TRP A 89 0.24 3.99 -12.72
N GLU A 90 1.00 3.44 -11.79
CA GLU A 90 2.14 2.57 -12.06
C GLU A 90 2.00 1.21 -11.39
N GLN A 91 2.53 0.17 -12.03
CA GLN A 91 2.52 -1.18 -11.46
C GLN A 91 3.74 -1.39 -10.57
N VAL A 92 3.49 -1.76 -9.32
CA VAL A 92 4.50 -2.25 -8.38
C VAL A 92 4.47 -3.76 -8.33
N ARG A 93 5.65 -4.38 -8.41
CA ARG A 93 5.83 -5.83 -8.29
C ARG A 93 7.04 -6.15 -7.42
N LYS A 94 6.81 -6.85 -6.32
CA LYS A 94 7.87 -7.18 -5.34
C LYS A 94 7.77 -8.65 -4.92
N PRO A 95 8.90 -9.38 -4.81
CA PRO A 95 8.88 -10.71 -4.24
C PRO A 95 8.46 -10.65 -2.77
N MET A 96 7.72 -11.65 -2.31
CA MET A 96 7.35 -11.76 -0.91
C MET A 96 8.60 -12.05 -0.06
N PRO A 97 8.84 -11.35 1.06
CA PRO A 97 9.98 -11.60 1.93
C PRO A 97 10.00 -13.04 2.46
N ALA A 98 11.19 -13.61 2.65
CA ALA A 98 11.33 -15.00 3.09
C ALA A 98 10.64 -15.26 4.46
N GLY A 99 10.61 -14.26 5.34
CA GLY A 99 9.96 -14.34 6.67
C GLY A 99 8.43 -14.47 6.63
N ALA A 100 7.80 -14.21 5.48
CA ALA A 100 6.37 -14.34 5.26
C ALA A 100 5.95 -15.70 4.66
N LEU A 101 6.90 -16.42 4.04
CA LEU A 101 6.63 -17.74 3.46
C LEU A 101 6.45 -18.79 4.55
N GLY A 102 5.56 -19.76 4.32
CA GLY A 102 5.24 -20.78 5.32
C GLY A 102 4.30 -20.30 6.43
N LYS A 103 3.67 -19.12 6.27
CA LYS A 103 2.76 -18.51 7.25
C LYS A 103 1.43 -18.10 6.62
N SER A 104 0.44 -17.86 7.47
CA SER A 104 -0.69 -17.02 7.10
C SER A 104 -0.33 -15.56 7.43
N ILE A 105 -0.51 -14.66 6.47
CA ILE A 105 -0.07 -13.26 6.56
C ILE A 105 -1.20 -12.27 6.34
N VAL A 106 -0.97 -11.02 6.71
CA VAL A 106 -1.77 -9.85 6.31
C VAL A 106 -0.83 -8.85 5.62
N LEU A 107 -1.26 -8.29 4.49
CA LEU A 107 -0.59 -7.13 3.89
C LEU A 107 -1.12 -5.85 4.53
N GLU A 108 -0.23 -4.96 4.92
CA GLU A 108 -0.56 -3.62 5.39
C GLU A 108 0.05 -2.58 4.46
N PHE A 109 -0.78 -1.66 3.98
CA PHE A 109 -0.37 -0.42 3.33
C PHE A 109 -0.60 0.69 4.34
N ARG A 110 0.50 1.18 4.94
CA ARG A 110 0.47 2.21 5.97
C ARG A 110 0.92 3.53 5.38
N PHE A 111 0.25 4.62 5.75
CA PHE A 111 0.60 5.98 5.40
C PHE A 111 0.74 6.81 6.67
N VAL A 112 1.80 7.61 6.75
CA VAL A 112 2.07 8.54 7.84
C VAL A 112 2.42 9.91 7.25
N SER A 113 1.82 10.97 7.75
CA SER A 113 2.16 12.36 7.40
C SER A 113 2.62 13.18 8.59
N ASP A 114 3.32 14.27 8.33
CA ASP A 114 3.70 15.29 9.31
C ASP A 114 2.60 16.37 9.52
N ASP A 115 2.94 17.45 10.22
CA ASP A 115 2.02 18.51 10.63
C ASP A 115 1.89 19.67 9.62
N ILE A 116 2.52 19.57 8.45
CA ILE A 116 2.58 20.65 7.46
C ILE A 116 2.27 20.12 6.07
N GLN A 117 1.35 20.79 5.39
CA GLN A 117 1.02 20.54 3.98
C GLN A 117 0.43 19.15 3.71
N ALA A 118 -0.44 19.08 2.71
CA ALA A 118 -1.07 17.84 2.31
C ALA A 118 -1.27 17.84 0.79
N PHE A 119 -1.38 16.63 0.25
CA PHE A 119 -1.47 16.37 -1.19
C PHE A 119 -2.53 15.29 -1.44
N ALA A 120 -2.77 14.91 -2.69
CA ALA A 120 -3.86 13.97 -2.99
C ALA A 120 -3.66 12.58 -2.33
N GLY A 121 -2.42 12.22 -2.01
CA GLY A 121 -2.04 11.08 -1.20
C GLY A 121 -1.71 9.83 -1.99
N TRP A 122 -1.78 8.69 -1.28
CA TRP A 122 -1.51 7.38 -1.86
C TRP A 122 -2.79 6.68 -2.29
N TYR A 123 -2.83 6.21 -3.54
CA TYR A 123 -3.92 5.46 -4.14
C TYR A 123 -3.44 4.06 -4.50
N LEU A 124 -4.30 3.06 -4.29
CA LEU A 124 -4.00 1.64 -4.48
C LEU A 124 -5.12 0.95 -5.25
N ASP A 125 -4.76 0.08 -6.17
CA ASP A 125 -5.71 -0.72 -6.94
C ASP A 125 -5.13 -2.09 -7.33
N ASP A 126 -6.01 -3.02 -7.69
CA ASP A 126 -5.66 -4.35 -8.24
C ASP A 126 -4.59 -5.12 -7.43
N VAL A 127 -4.69 -5.09 -6.10
CA VAL A 127 -3.77 -5.78 -5.21
C VAL A 127 -3.92 -7.30 -5.36
N THR A 128 -2.84 -7.98 -5.71
CA THR A 128 -2.78 -9.42 -5.93
C THR A 128 -1.53 -10.03 -5.31
N VAL A 129 -1.70 -11.24 -4.76
CA VAL A 129 -0.59 -12.11 -4.36
C VAL A 129 -0.65 -13.39 -5.17
N THR A 130 0.43 -13.73 -5.86
CA THR A 130 0.52 -14.94 -6.69
C THR A 130 1.62 -15.86 -6.17
N VAL A 131 1.31 -17.14 -6.01
CA VAL A 131 2.25 -18.23 -5.73
C VAL A 131 2.64 -18.90 -7.06
N PRO A 132 3.89 -19.33 -7.26
CA PRO A 132 4.32 -20.08 -8.44
C PRO A 132 3.60 -21.43 -8.64
#